data_AF-A0A933DML7-F1
#
_entry.id   AF-A0A933DML7-F1
#
_cell.length_a   1.000
_cell.length_b   1.000
_cell.length_c   1.000
_cell.angle_alpha   90.00
_cell.angle_beta   90.00
_cell.angle_gamma   90.00
#
_symmetry.space_group_name_H-M   'P 1'
#
loop_
_entity.id
_entity.type
_entity.pdbx_description
1 polymer ?
#
loop_
_entity_poly.entity_id
_entity_poly.type
_entity_poly.pdbx_seq_one_letter_code
_entity_poly.pdbx_strand_id
1 'polypeptide(L)'
;MATIKNQDPHELAQKYFHLTLPTTSDDLKSAYRAAAKKLHTDLSGADTKSVFIAMKEAYDYLVSLNGSSGVLSEGSSCRELTTVDGTPLSELGLGLESTVNGIDCPACLHKGYTVTYGIGYRVCTECDEYGTQPCTFACKSCKGTGRFKQRLGRVVACRTCQGSGTFKHPYSSRPCRVCGGTKTCLTKTEQANYHKCWECHGKGEVPMWNPVLPKGRLT
;
A
#
# COMPACT_ATOMS: atom_id res chain seq x y z
N MET A 1 -21.17 -6.96 -35.06
CA MET A 1 -20.55 -6.49 -33.81
C MET A 1 -19.78 -7.66 -33.23
N ALA A 2 -18.45 -7.67 -33.39
CA ALA A 2 -17.61 -8.78 -32.97
C ALA A 2 -17.59 -8.87 -31.45
N THR A 3 -17.77 -10.08 -30.91
CA THR A 3 -17.92 -10.36 -29.49
C THR A 3 -16.58 -10.16 -28.78
N ILE A 4 -16.37 -8.98 -28.18
CA ILE A 4 -15.18 -8.63 -27.37
C ILE A 4 -14.91 -9.66 -26.24
N LYS A 5 -15.96 -10.39 -25.83
CA LYS A 5 -15.93 -11.43 -24.80
C LYS A 5 -14.97 -12.62 -25.05
N ASN A 6 -14.48 -12.79 -26.29
CA ASN A 6 -13.55 -13.86 -26.65
C ASN A 6 -12.09 -13.39 -26.85
N GLN A 7 -11.81 -12.10 -26.59
CA GLN A 7 -10.46 -11.54 -26.75
C GLN A 7 -9.67 -11.62 -25.44
N ASP A 8 -8.35 -11.78 -25.55
CA ASP A 8 -7.45 -11.82 -24.40
C ASP A 8 -7.52 -10.48 -23.64
N PRO A 9 -7.80 -10.47 -22.32
CA PRO A 9 -7.81 -9.26 -21.52
C PRO A 9 -6.51 -8.45 -21.62
N HIS A 10 -5.35 -9.11 -21.79
CA HIS A 10 -4.06 -8.45 -21.96
C HIS A 10 -4.01 -7.59 -23.24
N GLU A 11 -4.51 -8.13 -24.35
CA GLU A 11 -4.55 -7.42 -25.63
C GLU A 11 -5.53 -6.24 -25.59
N LEU A 12 -6.69 -6.42 -24.95
CA LEU A 12 -7.69 -5.36 -24.78
C LEU A 12 -7.14 -4.19 -23.95
N ALA A 13 -6.48 -4.50 -22.84
CA ALA A 13 -5.89 -3.49 -21.95
C ALA A 13 -4.78 -2.70 -22.66
N GLN A 14 -3.92 -3.37 -23.42
CA GLN A 14 -2.84 -2.72 -24.15
C GLN A 14 -3.38 -1.88 -25.32
N LYS A 15 -4.39 -2.38 -26.04
CA LYS A 15 -4.97 -1.73 -27.23
C LYS A 15 -5.72 -0.44 -26.91
N TYR A 16 -6.56 -0.45 -25.87
CA TYR A 16 -7.45 0.68 -25.56
C TYR A 16 -6.93 1.58 -24.45
N PHE A 17 -6.18 1.04 -23.49
CA PHE A 17 -5.77 1.77 -22.29
C PHE A 17 -4.25 1.93 -22.17
N HIS A 18 -3.47 1.30 -23.06
CA HIS A 18 -2.00 1.27 -22.99
C HIS A 18 -1.47 0.80 -21.63
N LEU A 19 -2.19 -0.14 -21.00
CA LEU A 19 -1.83 -0.73 -19.70
C LEU A 19 -1.33 -2.16 -19.89
N THR A 20 -0.40 -2.57 -19.03
CA THR A 20 0.02 -3.97 -18.88
C THR A 20 -0.65 -4.56 -17.66
N LEU A 21 -1.31 -5.71 -17.81
CA LEU A 21 -1.93 -6.43 -16.69
C LEU A 21 -0.89 -7.32 -15.97
N PRO A 22 -1.03 -7.54 -14.64
CA PRO A 22 -2.10 -7.06 -13.77
C PRO A 22 -1.97 -5.56 -13.43
N THR A 23 -3.10 -4.85 -13.38
CA THR A 23 -3.17 -3.41 -13.05
C THR A 23 -4.16 -3.16 -11.92
N THR A 24 -4.07 -2.03 -11.23
CA THR A 24 -5.07 -1.69 -10.21
C THR A 24 -6.40 -1.24 -10.82
N SER A 25 -7.51 -1.44 -10.10
CA SER A 25 -8.83 -0.96 -10.57
C SER A 25 -8.87 0.57 -10.74
N ASP A 26 -8.11 1.30 -9.94
CA ASP A 26 -7.99 2.75 -10.02
C ASP A 26 -7.17 3.21 -11.23
N ASP A 27 -6.09 2.51 -11.56
CA ASP A 27 -5.31 2.77 -12.77
C ASP A 27 -6.15 2.50 -14.03
N LEU A 28 -6.93 1.42 -14.04
CA LEU A 28 -7.85 1.11 -15.14
C LEU A 28 -8.92 2.21 -15.30
N LYS A 29 -9.55 2.64 -14.19
CA LYS A 29 -10.53 3.74 -14.19
C LYS A 29 -9.91 5.06 -14.68
N SER A 30 -8.70 5.36 -14.24
CA SER A 30 -7.96 6.55 -14.62
C SER A 30 -7.66 6.56 -16.12
N ALA A 31 -7.13 5.44 -16.65
CA ALA A 31 -6.84 5.27 -18.07
C ALA A 31 -8.12 5.34 -18.92
N TYR A 32 -9.23 4.71 -18.48
CA TYR A 32 -10.52 4.82 -19.14
C TYR A 32 -11.01 6.27 -19.22
N ARG A 33 -10.98 7.01 -18.11
CA ARG A 33 -11.38 8.43 -18.10
C ARG A 33 -10.49 9.28 -19.01
N ALA A 34 -9.19 9.00 -19.05
CA ALA A 34 -8.25 9.71 -19.91
C ALA A 34 -8.52 9.42 -21.40
N ALA A 35 -8.79 8.17 -21.77
CA ALA A 35 -9.13 7.77 -23.13
C ALA A 35 -10.50 8.31 -23.56
N ALA A 36 -11.51 8.25 -22.69
CA ALA A 36 -12.84 8.80 -22.91
C ALA A 36 -12.82 10.31 -23.17
N LYS A 37 -12.01 11.07 -22.42
CA LYS A 37 -11.84 12.52 -22.64
C LYS A 37 -11.26 12.84 -24.01
N LYS A 38 -10.33 12.02 -24.52
CA LYS A 38 -9.71 12.22 -25.85
C LYS A 38 -10.69 11.95 -26.99
N LEU A 39 -11.65 11.05 -26.77
CA LEU A 39 -12.64 10.61 -27.77
C LEU A 39 -13.96 11.41 -27.72
N HIS A 40 -14.09 12.39 -26.84
CA HIS A 40 -15.31 13.19 -26.73
C HIS A 40 -15.51 14.06 -28.00
N THR A 41 -16.76 14.13 -28.46
CA THR A 41 -17.19 14.62 -29.78
C THR A 41 -16.91 16.09 -30.07
N ASP A 42 -16.44 16.86 -29.10
CA ASP A 42 -16.06 18.27 -29.31
C ASP A 42 -14.70 18.43 -30.02
N LEU A 43 -13.90 17.36 -30.11
CA LEU A 43 -12.55 17.40 -30.71
C LEU A 43 -12.35 16.43 -31.88
N SER A 44 -13.28 15.50 -32.12
CA SER A 44 -13.07 14.42 -33.08
C SER A 44 -14.38 14.05 -33.80
N GLY A 45 -14.32 13.96 -35.14
CA GLY A 45 -15.47 13.77 -36.03
C GLY A 45 -16.25 12.45 -35.85
N ALA A 46 -17.23 12.21 -36.72
CA ALA A 46 -18.24 11.14 -36.61
C ALA A 46 -17.68 9.71 -36.42
N ASP A 47 -16.43 9.45 -36.84
CA ASP A 47 -15.77 8.14 -36.74
C ASP A 47 -15.35 7.73 -35.33
N THR A 48 -15.38 8.64 -34.34
CA THR A 48 -14.94 8.32 -32.96
C THR A 48 -16.01 7.66 -32.10
N LYS A 49 -17.28 7.72 -32.50
CA LYS A 49 -18.39 7.12 -31.74
C LYS A 49 -18.28 5.59 -31.67
N SER A 50 -17.91 4.95 -32.78
CA SER A 50 -17.74 3.50 -32.84
C SER A 50 -16.58 3.02 -31.97
N VAL A 51 -15.47 3.77 -31.98
CA VAL A 51 -14.28 3.50 -31.15
C VAL A 51 -14.61 3.66 -29.66
N PHE A 52 -15.40 4.68 -29.31
CA PHE A 52 -15.84 4.90 -27.93
C PHE A 52 -16.72 3.76 -27.40
N ILE A 53 -17.66 3.28 -28.22
CA ILE A 53 -18.53 2.15 -27.86
C ILE A 53 -17.69 0.89 -27.62
N ALA A 54 -16.75 0.58 -28.52
CA ALA A 54 -15.85 -0.57 -28.36
C ALA A 54 -14.94 -0.46 -27.12
N MET A 55 -14.42 0.73 -26.83
CA MET A 55 -13.63 1.00 -25.64
C MET A 55 -14.45 0.81 -24.35
N LYS A 56 -15.72 1.27 -24.34
CA LYS A 56 -16.62 1.09 -23.19
C LYS A 56 -16.93 -0.39 -22.96
N GLU A 57 -17.24 -1.14 -24.01
CA GLU A 57 -17.47 -2.59 -23.92
C GLU A 57 -16.24 -3.34 -23.40
N ALA A 58 -15.03 -2.93 -23.81
CA ALA A 58 -13.78 -3.50 -23.29
C ALA A 58 -13.57 -3.18 -21.80
N TYR A 59 -13.90 -1.97 -21.36
CA TYR A 59 -13.85 -1.60 -19.94
C TYR A 59 -14.84 -2.42 -19.10
N ASP A 60 -16.11 -2.50 -19.54
CA ASP A 60 -17.15 -3.26 -18.84
C ASP A 60 -16.78 -4.76 -18.73
N TYR A 61 -16.15 -5.31 -19.78
CA TYR A 61 -15.61 -6.67 -19.75
C TYR A 61 -14.48 -6.84 -18.73
N LEU A 62 -13.46 -5.97 -18.75
CA LEU A 62 -12.34 -6.03 -17.80
C LEU A 62 -12.80 -5.86 -16.34
N VAL A 63 -13.79 -5.00 -16.09
CA VAL A 63 -14.39 -4.83 -14.76
C VAL A 63 -15.18 -6.07 -14.34
N SER A 64 -15.88 -6.74 -15.26
CA SER A 64 -16.60 -7.98 -14.96
C SER A 64 -15.67 -9.14 -14.55
N LEU A 65 -14.40 -9.10 -14.96
CA LEU A 65 -13.39 -10.10 -14.62
C LEU A 65 -12.78 -9.91 -13.22
N ASN A 66 -13.06 -8.79 -12.55
CA ASN A 66 -12.48 -8.42 -11.25
C ASN A 66 -12.75 -9.47 -10.14
N GLY A 67 -13.79 -10.30 -10.27
CA GLY A 67 -14.13 -11.34 -9.29
C GLY A 67 -13.59 -12.74 -9.58
N SER A 68 -13.12 -13.02 -10.81
CA SER A 68 -12.93 -14.42 -11.26
C SER A 68 -11.55 -14.73 -11.85
N SER A 69 -10.77 -13.74 -12.28
CA SER A 69 -9.63 -13.99 -13.18
C SER A 69 -8.28 -13.43 -12.72
N GLY A 70 -8.17 -12.76 -11.57
CA GLY A 70 -6.89 -12.21 -11.07
C GLY A 70 -6.26 -11.13 -11.98
N VAL A 71 -7.03 -10.60 -12.94
CA VAL A 71 -6.59 -9.64 -13.97
C VAL A 71 -6.39 -8.25 -13.38
N LEU A 72 -7.21 -7.88 -12.39
CA LEU A 72 -7.10 -6.62 -11.68
C LEU A 72 -6.57 -6.90 -10.28
N SER A 73 -5.51 -6.19 -9.92
CA SER A 73 -5.02 -6.17 -8.55
C SER A 73 -5.96 -5.25 -7.77
N GLU A 74 -6.52 -5.73 -6.65
CA GLU A 74 -7.27 -4.90 -5.72
C GLU A 74 -6.31 -3.88 -5.08
N GLY A 75 -6.05 -2.81 -5.83
CA GLY A 75 -5.34 -1.63 -5.39
C GLY A 75 -6.20 -0.82 -4.44
N SER A 76 -6.45 -1.38 -3.27
CA SER A 76 -6.74 -0.63 -2.06
C SER A 76 -6.31 -1.53 -0.92
N SER A 77 -5.02 -1.46 -0.57
CA SER A 77 -4.62 -1.88 0.77
C SER A 77 -5.17 -0.84 1.75
N CYS A 78 -6.49 -0.81 1.93
CA CYS A 78 -7.05 -0.55 3.23
C CYS A 78 -6.43 -1.62 4.12
N ARG A 79 -5.25 -1.31 4.68
CA ARG A 79 -4.74 -2.08 5.81
C ARG A 79 -5.87 -2.03 6.80
N GLU A 80 -6.51 -3.17 6.99
CA GLU A 80 -7.57 -3.32 7.97
C GLU A 80 -6.99 -2.80 9.28
N LEU A 81 -7.59 -1.72 9.79
CA LEU A 81 -7.07 -1.09 10.99
C LEU A 81 -7.22 -2.13 12.10
N THR A 82 -6.12 -2.49 12.74
CA THR A 82 -6.10 -3.41 13.86
C THR A 82 -5.74 -2.67 15.13
N THR A 83 -6.24 -3.18 16.26
CA THR A 83 -5.75 -2.78 17.57
C THR A 83 -4.32 -3.26 17.80
N VAL A 84 -3.67 -2.76 18.85
CA VAL A 84 -2.29 -3.13 19.21
C VAL A 84 -2.14 -4.65 19.45
N ASP A 85 -3.21 -5.34 19.86
CA ASP A 85 -3.29 -6.80 20.00
C ASP A 85 -3.67 -7.54 18.71
N GLY A 86 -3.78 -6.84 17.58
CA GLY A 86 -4.05 -7.42 16.26
C GLY A 86 -5.52 -7.67 15.95
N THR A 87 -6.46 -7.31 16.83
CA THR A 87 -7.90 -7.48 16.56
C THR A 87 -8.36 -6.46 15.52
N PRO A 88 -9.10 -6.86 14.48
CA PRO A 88 -9.66 -5.93 13.51
C PRO A 88 -10.61 -4.94 14.19
N LEU A 89 -10.55 -3.66 13.83
CA LEU A 89 -11.49 -2.66 14.34
C LEU A 89 -12.94 -2.96 13.95
N SER A 90 -13.14 -3.73 12.87
CA SER A 90 -14.45 -4.24 12.40
C SER A 90 -15.09 -5.23 13.38
N GLU A 91 -14.31 -5.89 14.24
CA GLU A 91 -14.79 -6.84 15.25
C GLU A 91 -15.12 -6.18 16.60
N LEU A 92 -14.92 -4.86 16.73
CA LEU A 92 -15.14 -4.10 17.95
C LEU A 92 -16.42 -3.27 17.87
N GLY A 93 -17.00 -2.96 19.02
CA GLY A 93 -18.22 -2.16 19.10
C GLY A 93 -19.47 -2.89 18.62
N LEU A 94 -19.46 -4.23 18.62
CA LEU A 94 -20.61 -5.05 18.18
C LEU A 94 -21.75 -5.14 19.20
N GLY A 95 -21.61 -4.46 20.35
CA GLY A 95 -22.54 -4.51 21.46
C GLY A 95 -22.36 -5.74 22.35
N LEU A 96 -23.25 -5.88 23.33
CA LEU A 96 -23.39 -7.11 24.10
C LEU A 96 -24.20 -8.16 23.31
N GLU A 97 -24.23 -9.38 23.82
CA GLU A 97 -25.08 -10.43 23.27
C GLU A 97 -26.57 -10.03 23.34
N SER A 98 -27.39 -10.58 22.45
CA SER A 98 -28.82 -10.25 22.32
C SER A 98 -29.65 -10.46 23.61
N THR A 99 -29.14 -11.28 24.53
CA THR A 99 -29.78 -11.62 25.80
C THR A 99 -29.39 -10.70 26.96
N VAL A 100 -28.42 -9.80 26.77
CA VAL A 100 -27.88 -8.96 27.83
C VAL A 100 -28.28 -7.51 27.60
N ASN A 101 -28.78 -6.86 28.64
CA ASN A 101 -29.03 -5.42 28.61
C ASN A 101 -27.74 -4.62 28.71
N GLY A 102 -27.59 -3.66 27.80
CA GLY A 102 -26.42 -2.79 27.72
C GLY A 102 -26.81 -1.33 27.61
N ILE A 103 -25.91 -0.48 28.08
CA ILE A 103 -25.83 0.92 27.66
C ILE A 103 -24.53 1.14 26.90
N ASP A 104 -24.50 2.15 26.04
CA ASP A 104 -23.27 2.55 25.36
C ASP A 104 -22.18 2.84 26.39
N CYS A 105 -21.00 2.27 26.16
CA CYS A 105 -19.86 2.45 27.02
C CYS A 105 -19.43 3.93 26.99
N PRO A 106 -19.46 4.66 28.13
CA PRO A 106 -19.16 6.08 28.16
C PRO A 106 -17.70 6.38 27.82
N ALA A 107 -16.78 5.45 28.12
CA ALA A 107 -15.35 5.63 27.82
C ALA A 107 -15.02 5.56 26.32
N CYS A 108 -15.78 4.80 25.52
CA CYS A 108 -15.49 4.63 24.08
C CYS A 108 -16.60 5.11 23.15
N LEU A 109 -17.74 5.55 23.69
CA LEU A 109 -18.92 6.00 22.92
C LEU A 109 -19.34 4.95 21.87
N HIS A 110 -19.59 3.72 22.32
CA HIS A 110 -19.99 2.57 21.50
C HIS A 110 -18.92 1.99 20.55
N LYS A 111 -17.76 2.64 20.38
CA LYS A 111 -16.74 2.18 19.41
C LYS A 111 -16.05 0.86 19.77
N GLY A 112 -16.05 0.48 21.05
CA GLY A 112 -15.32 -0.69 21.55
C GLY A 112 -13.81 -0.48 21.71
N TYR A 113 -13.24 0.62 21.23
CA TYR A 113 -11.81 0.93 21.35
C TYR A 113 -11.57 2.39 21.78
N THR A 114 -10.35 2.65 22.23
CA THR A 114 -9.81 3.99 22.51
C THR A 114 -8.60 4.25 21.64
N VAL A 115 -8.33 5.52 21.32
CA VAL A 115 -7.22 5.92 20.46
C VAL A 115 -6.21 6.69 21.28
N THR A 116 -4.96 6.28 21.24
CA THR A 116 -3.84 7.05 21.78
C THR A 116 -2.94 7.51 20.63
N TYR A 117 -2.44 8.73 20.71
CA TYR A 117 -1.48 9.25 19.74
C TYR A 117 -0.09 9.15 20.34
N GLY A 118 0.82 8.50 19.62
CA GLY A 118 2.18 8.29 20.09
C GLY A 118 3.20 8.50 18.99
N ILE A 119 4.44 8.75 19.40
CA ILE A 119 5.59 8.76 18.49
C ILE A 119 5.82 7.31 18.06
N GLY A 120 5.49 7.01 16.81
CA GLY A 120 5.70 5.70 16.23
C GLY A 120 7.18 5.37 16.04
N TYR A 121 7.50 4.08 16.01
CA TYR A 121 8.76 3.60 15.48
C TYR A 121 8.47 2.97 14.12
N ARG A 122 9.16 3.45 13.09
CA ARG A 122 9.13 2.77 11.78
C ARG A 122 10.41 1.98 11.59
N VAL A 123 10.31 0.95 10.76
CA VAL A 123 11.48 0.25 10.23
C VAL A 123 12.43 1.25 9.55
N CYS A 124 13.72 1.11 9.83
CA CYS A 124 14.75 1.95 9.23
C CYS A 124 14.90 1.63 7.73
N THR A 125 14.43 2.52 6.88
CA THR A 125 14.50 2.40 5.41
C THR A 125 15.92 2.51 4.85
N GLU A 126 16.88 3.00 5.63
CA GLU A 126 18.28 3.14 5.22
C GLU A 126 19.09 1.86 5.37
N CYS A 127 18.56 0.90 6.13
CA CYS A 127 19.22 -0.39 6.33
C CYS A 127 18.26 -1.56 6.17
N ASP A 128 17.06 -1.37 5.61
CA ASP A 128 16.06 -2.42 5.33
C ASP A 128 16.02 -3.51 6.41
N GLU A 129 15.83 -3.10 7.68
CA GLU A 129 15.75 -3.99 8.85
C GLU A 129 17.05 -4.73 9.26
N TYR A 130 18.12 -4.66 8.47
CA TYR A 130 19.40 -5.29 8.79
C TYR A 130 20.10 -4.64 9.99
N GLY A 131 19.83 -3.37 10.28
CA GLY A 131 20.47 -2.60 11.36
C GLY A 131 21.94 -2.26 11.10
N THR A 132 22.52 -2.81 10.04
CA THR A 132 23.92 -2.61 9.65
C THR A 132 24.02 -2.23 8.19
N GLN A 133 25.10 -1.55 7.83
CA GLN A 133 25.43 -1.20 6.45
C GLN A 133 26.81 -1.78 6.11
N PRO A 134 27.02 -2.26 4.87
CA PRO A 134 28.32 -2.76 4.47
C PRO A 134 29.36 -1.64 4.52
N CYS A 135 30.53 -1.94 5.08
CA CYS A 135 31.65 -1.02 5.07
C CYS A 135 32.17 -0.86 3.64
N THR A 136 32.25 0.39 3.18
CA THR A 136 32.88 0.73 1.91
C THR A 136 34.32 1.17 2.14
N PHE A 137 35.24 0.56 1.40
CA PHE A 137 36.67 0.88 1.43
C PHE A 137 37.09 1.50 0.10
N ALA A 138 37.98 2.49 0.15
CA ALA A 138 38.55 3.07 -1.06
C ALA A 138 39.35 2.01 -1.82
N CYS A 139 39.18 1.97 -3.14
CA CYS A 139 39.97 1.08 -3.99
C CYS A 139 41.45 1.46 -3.88
N LYS A 140 42.30 0.51 -3.47
CA LYS A 140 43.74 0.75 -3.29
C LYS A 140 44.42 1.21 -4.58
N SER A 141 44.01 0.65 -5.73
CA SER A 141 44.61 0.97 -7.03
C SER A 141 44.35 2.43 -7.44
N CYS A 142 43.12 2.92 -7.31
CA CYS A 142 42.74 4.28 -7.75
C CYS A 142 42.54 5.28 -6.59
N LYS A 143 42.87 4.88 -5.35
CA LYS A 143 42.72 5.67 -4.13
C LYS A 143 41.33 6.31 -3.96
N GLY A 144 40.26 5.59 -4.33
CA GLY A 144 38.89 6.10 -4.19
C GLY A 144 38.31 6.80 -5.41
N THR A 145 39.13 7.19 -6.39
CA THR A 145 38.68 8.03 -7.52
C THR A 145 37.88 7.27 -8.59
N GLY A 146 38.04 5.95 -8.65
CA GLY A 146 37.44 5.09 -9.67
C GLY A 146 38.04 5.25 -11.07
N ARG A 147 38.93 6.21 -11.30
CA ARG A 147 39.45 6.56 -12.62
C ARG A 147 40.93 6.87 -12.58
N PHE A 148 41.61 6.72 -13.71
CA PHE A 148 43.02 7.06 -13.89
C PHE A 148 43.18 7.99 -15.08
N LYS A 149 44.08 8.96 -14.96
CA LYS A 149 44.52 9.78 -16.09
C LYS A 149 45.78 9.15 -16.69
N GLN A 150 45.70 8.74 -17.96
CA GLN A 150 46.85 8.22 -18.70
C GLN A 150 47.80 9.37 -19.08
N ARG A 151 49.06 9.05 -19.40
CA ARG A 151 50.07 10.05 -19.81
C ARG A 151 49.62 10.89 -21.02
N LEU A 152 48.83 10.30 -21.92
CA LEU A 152 48.23 10.97 -23.09
C LEU A 152 46.98 11.83 -22.73
N GLY A 153 46.72 12.06 -21.44
CA GLY A 153 45.60 12.88 -20.96
C GLY A 153 44.24 12.17 -20.89
N ARG A 154 44.08 11.01 -21.52
CA ARG A 154 42.83 10.22 -21.51
C ARG A 154 42.49 9.70 -20.11
N VAL A 155 41.24 9.90 -19.68
CA VAL A 155 40.73 9.34 -18.41
C VAL A 155 40.08 7.98 -18.68
N VAL A 156 40.52 6.96 -17.94
CA VAL A 156 40.01 5.58 -18.07
C VAL A 156 39.50 5.08 -16.73
N ALA A 157 38.49 4.22 -16.74
CA ALA A 157 37.97 3.59 -15.52
C ALA A 157 39.01 2.64 -14.91
N CYS A 158 39.06 2.62 -13.58
CA CYS A 158 39.91 1.68 -12.84
C CYS A 158 39.42 0.26 -13.07
N ARG A 159 40.30 -0.61 -13.58
CA ARG A 159 39.96 -2.01 -13.88
C ARG A 159 39.59 -2.82 -12.62
N THR A 160 40.24 -2.55 -11.49
CA THR A 160 40.02 -3.31 -10.25
C THR A 160 38.65 -3.05 -9.64
N CYS A 161 38.19 -1.79 -9.63
CA CYS A 161 36.88 -1.43 -9.07
C CYS A 161 35.84 -1.10 -10.16
N GLN A 162 36.16 -1.36 -11.43
CA GLN A 162 35.31 -1.09 -12.59
C GLN A 162 34.70 0.32 -12.63
N GLY A 163 35.46 1.33 -12.18
CA GLY A 163 34.97 2.71 -12.15
C GLY A 163 34.30 3.18 -10.86
N SER A 164 33.95 2.29 -9.91
CA SER A 164 33.22 2.66 -8.68
C SER A 164 34.03 3.45 -7.66
N GLY A 165 35.37 3.32 -7.70
CA GLY A 165 36.29 3.88 -6.70
C GLY A 165 36.27 3.19 -5.35
N THR A 166 35.28 2.33 -5.06
CA THR A 166 35.07 1.74 -3.73
C THR A 166 34.72 0.26 -3.81
N PHE A 167 35.02 -0.47 -2.74
CA PHE A 167 34.66 -1.88 -2.56
C PHE A 167 33.82 -2.05 -1.30
N LYS A 168 32.79 -2.90 -1.39
CA LYS A 168 32.01 -3.35 -0.23
C LYS A 168 32.64 -4.62 0.32
N HIS A 169 32.99 -4.66 1.60
CA HIS A 169 33.53 -5.87 2.20
C HIS A 169 32.39 -6.79 2.67
N PRO A 170 32.35 -8.07 2.26
CA PRO A 170 31.22 -8.95 2.55
C PRO A 170 31.05 -9.27 4.04
N TYR A 171 32.15 -9.28 4.81
CA TYR A 171 32.13 -9.64 6.24
C TYR A 171 32.28 -8.45 7.20
N SER A 172 32.41 -7.23 6.67
CA SER A 172 32.58 -6.05 7.52
C SER A 172 31.37 -5.15 7.35
N SER A 173 30.55 -5.11 8.38
CA SER A 173 29.42 -4.20 8.49
C SER A 173 29.63 -3.24 9.65
N ARG A 174 29.04 -2.05 9.51
CA ARG A 174 28.97 -1.05 10.58
C ARG A 174 27.52 -0.85 10.98
N PRO A 175 27.22 -0.42 12.21
CA PRO A 175 25.87 -0.04 12.57
C PRO A 175 25.34 1.03 11.60
N CYS A 176 24.05 0.94 11.27
CA CYS A 176 23.40 1.91 10.41
C CYS A 176 23.50 3.31 11.05
N ARG A 177 23.81 4.33 10.25
CA ARG A 177 24.02 5.69 10.76
C ARG A 177 22.74 6.34 11.28
N VAL A 178 21.58 5.87 10.83
CA VAL A 178 20.29 6.46 11.18
C VAL A 178 19.65 5.77 12.39
N CYS A 179 19.59 4.43 12.40
CA CYS A 179 19.04 3.69 13.55
C CYS A 179 20.10 3.30 14.60
N GLY A 180 21.39 3.51 14.35
CA GLY A 180 22.46 3.11 15.27
C GLY A 180 22.54 1.60 15.53
N GLY A 181 21.88 0.76 14.73
CA GLY A 181 21.78 -0.68 14.95
C GLY A 181 20.45 -1.18 15.52
N THR A 182 19.54 -0.30 15.94
CA THR A 182 18.25 -0.69 16.55
C THR A 182 17.22 -1.20 15.54
N LYS A 183 17.50 -1.07 14.24
CA LYS A 183 16.62 -1.42 13.11
C LYS A 183 15.36 -0.56 12.99
N THR A 184 15.03 0.24 14.00
CA THR A 184 13.87 1.14 14.01
C THR A 184 14.30 2.59 14.16
N CYS A 185 13.52 3.50 13.59
CA CYS A 185 13.71 4.94 13.68
C CYS A 185 12.45 5.60 14.24
N LEU A 186 12.63 6.55 15.14
CA LEU A 186 11.54 7.40 15.64
C LEU A 186 10.93 8.18 14.47
N THR A 187 9.62 8.03 14.26
CA THR A 187 8.88 8.86 13.31
C THR A 187 8.40 10.11 13.99
N LYS A 188 8.65 11.27 13.39
CA LYS A 188 8.05 12.53 13.86
C LYS A 188 6.53 12.57 13.69
N THR A 189 5.98 11.66 12.89
CA THR A 189 4.53 11.56 12.67
C THR A 189 3.88 10.85 13.85
N GLU A 190 2.88 11.49 14.43
CA GLU A 190 1.99 10.85 15.40
C GLU A 190 1.26 9.69 14.71
N GLN A 191 1.38 8.51 15.29
CA GLN A 191 0.62 7.34 14.86
C GLN A 191 -0.51 7.11 15.86
N ALA A 192 -1.71 6.85 15.32
CA ALA A 192 -2.85 6.44 16.11
C ALA A 192 -2.69 4.96 16.50
N ASN A 193 -2.62 4.69 17.80
CA ASN A 193 -2.65 3.36 18.36
C ASN A 193 -4.05 3.08 18.89
N TYR A 194 -4.67 2.02 18.38
CA TYR A 194 -6.01 1.60 18.79
C TYR A 194 -5.91 0.54 19.88
N HIS A 195 -6.51 0.78 21.03
CA HIS A 195 -6.57 -0.17 22.14
C HIS A 195 -8.00 -0.56 22.39
N LYS A 196 -8.27 -1.84 22.66
CA LYS A 196 -9.58 -2.27 23.17
C LYS A 196 -9.95 -1.41 24.38
N CYS A 197 -11.20 -0.96 24.42
CA CYS A 197 -11.69 -0.18 25.55
C CYS A 197 -11.55 -1.00 26.82
N TRP A 198 -10.94 -0.41 27.85
CA TRP A 198 -10.68 -1.09 29.12
C TRP A 198 -11.97 -1.37 29.91
N GLU A 199 -13.03 -0.60 29.68
CA GLU A 199 -14.29 -0.70 30.41
C GLU A 199 -15.25 -1.72 29.79
N CYS A 200 -15.41 -1.73 28.45
CA CYS A 200 -16.28 -2.69 27.75
C CYS A 200 -15.54 -3.84 27.07
N HIS A 201 -14.21 -3.91 27.21
CA HIS A 201 -13.35 -4.95 26.65
C HIS A 201 -13.54 -5.20 25.14
N GLY A 202 -13.79 -4.15 24.36
CA GLY A 202 -14.01 -4.30 22.91
C GLY A 202 -15.47 -4.30 22.48
N LYS A 203 -16.43 -4.49 23.40
CA LYS A 203 -17.84 -4.68 23.04
C LYS A 203 -18.57 -3.40 22.64
N GLY A 204 -18.11 -2.23 23.08
CA GLY A 204 -18.82 -0.96 22.86
C GLY A 204 -19.96 -0.69 23.83
N GLU A 205 -20.47 -1.72 24.51
CA GLU A 205 -21.52 -1.61 25.53
C GLU A 205 -21.06 -2.16 26.88
N VAL A 206 -21.60 -1.61 27.96
CA VAL A 206 -21.42 -2.13 29.33
C VAL A 206 -22.74 -2.70 29.86
N PRO A 207 -22.71 -3.84 30.57
CA PRO A 207 -23.93 -4.47 31.05
C PRO A 207 -24.60 -3.59 32.10
N MET A 208 -25.90 -3.35 31.93
CA MET A 208 -26.71 -2.65 32.91
C MET A 208 -27.61 -3.66 33.63
N TRP A 209 -27.55 -3.65 34.96
CA TRP A 209 -28.45 -4.49 35.74
C TRP A 209 -29.83 -3.85 35.87
N ASN A 210 -30.58 -3.87 34.77
CA ASN A 210 -32.00 -3.57 34.75
C ASN A 210 -32.73 -4.75 34.11
N PRO A 211 -33.69 -5.40 34.80
CA PRO A 211 -34.37 -6.58 34.28
C PRO A 211 -35.24 -6.33 33.04
N VAL A 212 -35.50 -5.07 32.66
CA VAL A 212 -36.36 -4.73 31.52
C VAL A 212 -35.53 -4.57 30.24
N LEU A 213 -35.62 -5.52 29.31
CA LEU A 213 -35.02 -5.39 27.97
C LEU A 213 -35.69 -4.22 27.20
N PRO A 214 -34.93 -3.31 26.53
CA PRO A 214 -35.52 -2.26 25.71
C PRO A 214 -36.31 -2.88 24.55
N LYS A 215 -37.48 -2.31 24.26
CA LYS A 215 -38.35 -2.77 23.18
C LYS A 215 -37.60 -2.73 21.84
N GLY A 216 -37.54 -3.87 21.13
CA GLY A 216 -36.89 -3.99 19.82
C GLY A 216 -35.55 -4.75 19.79
N ARG A 217 -35.04 -5.27 20.93
CA ARG A 217 -33.79 -6.06 20.97
C ARG A 217 -33.93 -7.55 20.65
N LEU A 218 -35.14 -8.11 20.71
CA LEU A 218 -35.41 -9.55 20.53
C LEU A 218 -35.85 -9.93 19.10
N THR A 219 -35.67 -9.04 18.13
CA THR A 219 -36.03 -9.26 16.71
C THR A 219 -34.81 -9.67 15.91
#